data_AF-F0NH70-F1
#
_entry.id   AF-F0NH70-F1
#
_cell.length_a   1.000
_cell.length_b   1.000
_cell.length_c   1.000
_cell.angle_alpha   90.00
_cell.angle_beta   90.00
_cell.angle_gamma   90.00
#
_symmetry.space_group_name_H-M   'P 1'
#
loop_
_entity.id
_entity.type
_entity.pdbx_description
1 polymer ?
#
loop_
_entity_poly.entity_id
_entity_poly.type
_entity_poly.pdbx_seq_one_letter_code
_entity_poly.pdbx_strand_id
1 'polypeptide(L)'
;MDKEKVLNILRNSSNLPLDLIRRLLSDKDKDIKHEAWNYVISNVRDKEFLLELLSFHDTGTRYRAWNSVPKFVERGILTLEEVIKRKEHFLEMLKDSNKVVRALSWYVTLKPLLEMNVVSLGEVLSYSPFLCELINSEFHEVVEEVMQEFKITCKFI
;
A
#
# COMPACT_ATOMS: atom_id res chain seq x y z
N MET A 1 -12.34 -12.21 19.64
CA MET A 1 -13.76 -12.20 19.20
C MET A 1 -13.92 -13.34 18.22
N ASP A 2 -15.09 -13.97 18.17
CA ASP A 2 -15.41 -14.93 17.13
C ASP A 2 -15.28 -14.28 15.74
N LYS A 3 -14.67 -15.00 14.77
CA LYS A 3 -14.36 -14.47 13.43
C LYS A 3 -15.62 -14.00 12.71
N GLU A 4 -16.66 -14.84 12.67
CA GLU A 4 -17.91 -14.52 11.97
C GLU A 4 -18.59 -13.32 12.61
N LYS A 5 -18.55 -13.22 13.95
CA LYS A 5 -19.04 -12.02 14.64
C LYS A 5 -18.29 -10.74 14.22
N VAL A 6 -16.96 -10.79 14.09
CA VAL A 6 -16.16 -9.63 13.63
C VAL A 6 -16.52 -9.25 12.19
N LEU A 7 -16.57 -10.23 11.30
CA LEU A 7 -16.91 -10.00 9.89
C LEU A 7 -18.32 -9.41 9.75
N ASN A 8 -19.29 -9.94 10.51
CA ASN A 8 -20.64 -9.41 10.52
C ASN A 8 -20.71 -7.95 11.01
N ILE A 9 -19.91 -7.58 12.01
CA ILE A 9 -19.82 -6.18 12.48
C ILE A 9 -19.25 -5.28 11.39
N LEU A 10 -18.15 -5.68 10.74
CA LEU A 10 -17.51 -4.90 9.67
C LEU A 10 -18.45 -4.69 8.48
N ARG A 11 -19.21 -5.71 8.09
CA ARG A 11 -20.10 -5.67 6.91
C ARG A 11 -21.33 -4.79 7.11
N ASN A 12 -21.86 -4.74 8.32
CA ASN A 12 -23.18 -4.14 8.59
C ASN A 12 -23.12 -2.81 9.35
N SER A 13 -21.94 -2.35 9.75
CA SER A 13 -21.77 -1.07 10.45
C SER A 13 -21.27 0.01 9.49
N SER A 14 -21.58 1.27 9.78
CA SER A 14 -21.09 2.44 9.03
C SER A 14 -20.29 3.43 9.87
N ASN A 15 -20.30 3.29 11.20
CA ASN A 15 -19.57 4.17 12.12
C ASN A 15 -18.96 3.38 13.29
N LEU A 16 -17.86 2.68 13.02
CA LEU A 16 -17.09 1.91 13.99
C LEU A 16 -15.98 2.78 14.58
N PRO A 17 -15.63 2.61 15.87
CA PRO A 17 -14.50 3.29 16.46
C PRO A 17 -13.20 3.03 15.66
N LEU A 18 -12.46 4.09 15.35
CA LEU A 18 -11.23 3.96 14.55
C LEU A 18 -10.16 3.11 15.25
N ASP A 19 -10.12 3.08 16.58
CA ASP A 19 -9.23 2.19 17.33
C ASP A 19 -9.54 0.71 17.11
N LEU A 20 -10.83 0.37 16.95
CA LEU A 20 -11.23 -0.98 16.56
C LEU A 20 -10.73 -1.28 15.15
N ILE A 21 -10.96 -0.38 14.19
CA ILE A 21 -10.51 -0.57 12.81
C ILE A 21 -8.99 -0.72 12.75
N ARG A 22 -8.24 0.14 13.44
CA ARG A 22 -6.78 0.07 13.55
C ARG A 22 -6.30 -1.31 13.99
N ARG A 23 -6.91 -1.87 15.02
CA ARG A 23 -6.59 -3.22 15.50
C ARG A 23 -6.90 -4.30 14.44
N LEU A 24 -8.05 -4.20 13.77
CA LEU A 24 -8.48 -5.19 12.79
C LEU A 24 -7.66 -5.15 11.49
N LEU A 25 -7.11 -4.00 11.13
CA LEU A 25 -6.18 -3.85 10.00
C LEU A 25 -4.84 -4.58 10.20
N SER A 26 -4.51 -4.98 11.42
CA SER A 26 -3.33 -5.80 11.74
C SER A 26 -3.70 -7.22 12.20
N ASP A 27 -4.94 -7.65 11.95
CA ASP A 27 -5.38 -8.98 12.38
C ASP A 27 -4.56 -10.09 11.68
N LYS A 28 -4.35 -11.20 12.37
CA LYS A 28 -3.65 -12.37 11.82
C LYS A 28 -4.53 -13.09 10.80
N ASP A 29 -5.85 -13.05 10.97
CA ASP A 29 -6.80 -13.59 10.01
C ASP A 29 -6.90 -12.67 8.79
N LYS A 30 -6.53 -13.22 7.63
CA LYS A 30 -6.48 -12.47 6.36
C LYS A 30 -7.86 -11.97 5.91
N ASP A 31 -8.94 -12.68 6.26
CA ASP A 31 -10.30 -12.29 5.88
C ASP A 31 -10.77 -11.13 6.75
N ILE A 32 -10.48 -11.16 8.06
CA ILE A 32 -10.75 -10.02 8.95
C ILE A 32 -9.98 -8.79 8.48
N LYS A 33 -8.68 -8.93 8.19
CA LYS A 33 -7.87 -7.81 7.68
C LYS A 33 -8.42 -7.29 6.36
N HIS A 34 -8.78 -8.20 5.44
CA HIS A 34 -9.35 -7.82 4.16
C HIS A 34 -10.65 -7.05 4.33
N GLU A 35 -11.53 -7.51 5.21
CA GLU A 35 -12.81 -6.87 5.44
C GLU A 35 -12.69 -5.55 6.20
N ALA A 36 -11.72 -5.44 7.12
CA ALA A 36 -11.39 -4.19 7.79
C ALA A 36 -10.95 -3.12 6.77
N TRP A 37 -10.19 -3.52 5.75
CA TRP A 37 -9.85 -2.64 4.65
C TRP A 37 -11.08 -2.23 3.82
N ASN A 38 -11.96 -3.16 3.49
CA ASN A 38 -13.21 -2.85 2.78
C ASN A 38 -14.07 -1.83 3.54
N TYR A 39 -14.09 -1.97 4.87
CA TYR A 39 -14.71 -1.00 5.76
C TYR A 39 -14.07 0.40 5.64
N VAL A 40 -12.73 0.50 5.65
CA VAL A 40 -12.01 1.77 5.47
C VAL A 40 -12.43 2.45 4.16
N ILE A 41 -12.39 1.72 3.05
CA ILE A 41 -12.71 2.27 1.72
C ILE A 41 -14.14 2.79 1.62
N SER A 42 -15.08 2.10 2.27
CA SER A 42 -16.50 2.41 2.20
C SER A 42 -16.87 3.54 3.14
N ASN A 43 -16.42 3.48 4.39
CA ASN A 43 -16.99 4.25 5.50
C ASN A 43 -16.08 5.34 6.04
N VAL A 44 -14.75 5.16 6.02
CA VAL A 44 -13.84 6.08 6.69
C VAL A 44 -13.61 7.34 5.84
N ARG A 45 -13.81 8.50 6.45
CA ARG A 45 -13.50 9.83 5.88
C ARG A 45 -12.59 10.66 6.77
N ASP A 46 -12.18 10.10 7.91
CA ASP A 46 -11.24 10.74 8.82
C ASP A 46 -9.86 10.87 8.15
N LYS A 47 -9.46 12.11 7.87
CA LYS A 47 -8.23 12.43 7.17
C LYS A 47 -6.99 11.95 7.93
N GLU A 48 -6.92 12.24 9.22
CA GLU A 48 -5.74 11.92 10.04
C GLU A 48 -5.53 10.42 10.12
N PHE A 49 -6.61 9.67 10.29
CA PHE A 49 -6.57 8.21 10.25
C PHE A 49 -6.08 7.69 8.90
N LEU A 50 -6.60 8.20 7.78
CA LEU A 50 -6.14 7.75 6.45
C LEU A 50 -4.67 8.11 6.19
N LEU A 51 -4.21 9.27 6.66
CA LEU A 51 -2.80 9.67 6.60
C LEU A 51 -1.91 8.78 7.48
N GLU A 52 -2.38 8.36 8.65
CA GLU A 52 -1.70 7.39 9.52
C GLU A 52 -1.48 6.06 8.79
N LEU A 53 -2.47 5.61 8.00
CA LEU A 53 -2.37 4.33 7.29
C LEU A 53 -1.23 4.30 6.25
N LEU A 54 -0.77 5.45 5.75
CA LEU A 54 0.38 5.55 4.83
C LEU A 54 1.71 5.18 5.50
N SER A 55 1.77 5.20 6.83
CA SER A 55 2.93 4.80 7.64
C SER A 55 2.62 3.60 8.56
N PHE A 56 1.56 2.84 8.26
CA PHE A 56 1.08 1.79 9.16
C PHE A 56 2.10 0.66 9.35
N HIS A 57 2.18 0.10 10.55
CA HIS A 57 3.19 -0.92 10.87
C HIS A 57 2.96 -2.24 10.12
N ASP A 58 1.69 -2.65 9.90
CA ASP A 58 1.37 -3.79 9.06
C ASP A 58 1.60 -3.44 7.59
N THR A 59 2.59 -4.06 6.97
CA THR A 59 3.06 -3.71 5.62
C THR A 59 1.99 -3.98 4.55
N GLY A 60 1.14 -5.00 4.75
CA GLY A 60 0.02 -5.30 3.87
C GLY A 60 -1.07 -4.22 3.90
N THR A 61 -1.43 -3.72 5.08
CA THR A 61 -2.34 -2.58 5.21
C THR A 61 -1.73 -1.30 4.66
N ARG A 62 -0.45 -1.02 4.96
CA ARG A 62 0.27 0.14 4.41
C ARG A 62 0.28 0.12 2.88
N TYR A 63 0.49 -1.05 2.28
CA TYR A 63 0.36 -1.25 0.83
C TYR A 63 -1.01 -0.87 0.31
N ARG A 64 -2.08 -1.37 0.92
CA ARG A 64 -3.44 -1.05 0.48
C ARG A 64 -3.75 0.45 0.60
N ALA A 65 -3.19 1.11 1.62
CA ALA A 65 -3.30 2.55 1.80
C ALA A 65 -2.64 3.34 0.68
N TRP A 66 -1.37 3.05 0.37
CA TRP A 66 -0.68 3.68 -0.77
C TRP A 66 -1.37 3.39 -2.11
N ASN A 67 -1.80 2.15 -2.34
CA ASN A 67 -2.54 1.78 -3.54
C ASN A 67 -3.89 2.51 -3.67
N SER A 68 -4.44 3.02 -2.57
CA SER A 68 -5.71 3.76 -2.56
C SER A 68 -5.53 5.28 -2.51
N VAL A 69 -4.30 5.79 -2.47
CA VAL A 69 -4.00 7.23 -2.54
C VAL A 69 -4.68 7.91 -3.72
N PRO A 70 -4.62 7.41 -4.97
CA PRO A 70 -5.30 8.05 -6.10
C PRO A 70 -6.78 8.27 -5.83
N LYS A 71 -7.45 7.26 -5.27
CA LYS A 71 -8.88 7.31 -4.92
C LYS A 71 -9.17 8.27 -3.77
N PHE A 72 -8.31 8.33 -2.75
CA PHE A 72 -8.50 9.26 -1.64
C PHE A 72 -8.30 10.72 -2.07
N VAL A 73 -7.37 10.97 -2.99
CA VAL A 73 -7.12 12.29 -3.57
C VAL A 73 -8.25 12.70 -4.52
N GLU A 74 -8.68 11.82 -5.42
CA GLU A 74 -9.80 12.04 -6.33
C GLU A 74 -11.09 12.40 -5.59
N ARG A 75 -11.34 11.75 -4.44
CA ARG A 75 -12.50 12.03 -3.58
C ARG A 75 -12.35 13.30 -2.72
N GLY A 76 -11.21 13.99 -2.78
CA GLY A 76 -10.92 15.18 -1.98
C GLY A 76 -10.77 14.92 -0.48
N ILE A 77 -10.55 13.66 -0.06
CA ILE A 77 -10.36 13.32 1.35
C ILE A 77 -8.93 13.67 1.77
N LEU A 78 -7.96 13.36 0.91
CA LEU A 78 -6.56 13.73 1.06
C LEU A 78 -6.16 14.72 -0.04
N THR A 79 -5.22 15.61 0.26
CA THR A 79 -4.56 16.45 -0.74
C THR A 79 -3.25 15.82 -1.19
N LEU A 80 -2.80 16.19 -2.39
CA LEU A 80 -1.51 15.73 -2.90
C LEU A 80 -0.34 16.18 -2.02
N GLU A 81 -0.40 17.40 -1.48
CA GLU A 81 0.63 17.93 -0.58
C GLU A 81 0.77 17.10 0.72
N GLU A 82 -0.35 16.70 1.31
CA GLU A 82 -0.35 15.85 2.53
C GLU A 82 0.27 14.47 2.27
N VAL A 83 0.05 13.92 1.07
CA VAL A 83 0.61 12.63 0.64
C VAL A 83 2.11 12.77 0.35
N ILE A 84 2.53 13.81 -0.39
CA ILE A 84 3.94 14.05 -0.73
C ILE A 84 4.81 14.16 0.52
N LYS A 85 4.31 14.83 1.57
CA LYS A 85 5.00 14.93 2.88
C LYS A 85 5.31 13.56 3.53
N ARG A 86 4.70 12.47 3.03
CA ARG A 86 4.82 11.10 3.57
C ARG A 86 5.46 10.12 2.59
N LYS A 87 5.89 10.57 1.40
CA LYS A 87 6.39 9.71 0.31
C LYS A 87 7.50 8.75 0.71
N GLU A 88 8.30 9.08 1.72
CA GLU A 88 9.36 8.21 2.24
C GLU A 88 8.79 6.85 2.70
N HIS A 89 7.58 6.81 3.26
CA HIS A 89 6.96 5.54 3.66
C HIS A 89 6.57 4.66 2.48
N PHE A 90 6.31 5.22 1.30
CA PHE A 90 6.17 4.46 0.07
C PHE A 90 7.53 3.97 -0.43
N LEU A 91 8.56 4.82 -0.44
CA LEU A 91 9.90 4.44 -0.88
C LEU A 91 10.47 3.28 -0.05
N GLU A 92 10.22 3.25 1.26
CA GLU A 92 10.58 2.12 2.12
C GLU A 92 9.90 0.80 1.70
N MET A 93 8.72 0.85 1.08
CA MET A 93 8.05 -0.35 0.58
C MET A 93 8.73 -0.99 -0.63
N LEU A 94 9.49 -0.20 -1.41
CA LEU A 94 10.25 -0.70 -2.56
C LEU A 94 11.40 -1.63 -2.16
N LYS A 95 11.73 -1.66 -0.86
CA LYS A 95 12.71 -2.56 -0.24
C LYS A 95 12.15 -3.36 0.94
N ASP A 96 10.82 -3.51 1.03
CA ASP A 96 10.17 -4.22 2.15
C ASP A 96 10.64 -5.67 2.25
N SER A 97 10.84 -6.20 3.47
CA SER A 97 11.25 -7.61 3.66
C SER A 97 10.17 -8.60 3.22
N ASN A 98 8.90 -8.18 3.22
CA ASN A 98 7.81 -8.94 2.63
C ASN A 98 7.86 -8.80 1.10
N LYS A 99 8.35 -9.84 0.42
CA LYS A 99 8.49 -9.89 -1.04
C LYS A 99 7.19 -9.61 -1.80
N VAL A 100 6.04 -10.05 -1.28
CA VAL A 100 4.73 -9.77 -1.89
C VAL A 100 4.46 -8.27 -1.90
N VAL A 101 4.64 -7.60 -0.75
CA VAL A 101 4.45 -6.15 -0.63
C VAL A 101 5.44 -5.42 -1.52
N ARG A 102 6.71 -5.83 -1.52
CA ARG A 102 7.75 -5.23 -2.37
C ARG A 102 7.38 -5.32 -3.85
N ALA A 103 7.11 -6.53 -4.35
CA ALA A 103 6.76 -6.77 -5.75
C ALA A 103 5.54 -5.95 -6.17
N LEU A 104 4.47 -5.98 -5.37
CA LEU A 104 3.25 -5.22 -5.69
C LEU A 104 3.42 -3.71 -5.59
N SER A 105 4.32 -3.21 -4.72
CA SER A 105 4.61 -1.78 -4.63
C SER A 105 5.28 -1.27 -5.90
N TRP A 106 6.21 -2.05 -6.46
CA TRP A 106 6.81 -1.79 -7.77
C TRP A 106 5.80 -1.90 -8.91
N TYR A 107 4.98 -2.95 -8.90
CA TYR A 107 4.13 -3.31 -10.04
C TYR A 107 2.82 -2.51 -10.11
N VAL A 108 2.10 -2.43 -9.00
CA VAL A 108 0.74 -1.89 -8.97
C VAL A 108 0.74 -0.43 -8.53
N THR A 109 1.53 -0.10 -7.51
CA THR A 109 1.41 1.19 -6.81
C THR A 109 2.30 2.28 -7.40
N LEU A 110 3.48 1.95 -7.91
CA LEU A 110 4.48 2.93 -8.35
C LEU A 110 3.97 3.82 -9.48
N LYS A 111 3.39 3.25 -10.54
CA LYS A 111 2.98 4.01 -11.72
C LYS A 111 1.97 5.14 -11.39
N PRO A 112 0.85 4.87 -10.69
CA PRO A 112 -0.05 5.95 -10.26
C PRO A 112 0.65 7.05 -9.47
N LEU A 113 1.60 6.70 -8.59
CA LEU A 113 2.31 7.70 -7.78
C LEU A 113 3.29 8.54 -8.60
N LEU A 114 3.90 7.98 -9.66
CA LEU A 114 4.68 8.73 -10.63
C LEU A 114 3.79 9.68 -11.44
N GLU A 115 2.66 9.19 -11.95
CA GLU A 115 1.70 9.97 -12.74
C GLU A 115 1.12 11.15 -11.93
N MET A 116 0.89 10.94 -10.63
CA MET A 116 0.45 11.98 -9.70
C MET A 116 1.58 12.88 -9.19
N ASN A 117 2.84 12.66 -9.60
CA ASN A 117 4.03 13.37 -9.10
C ASN A 117 4.22 13.30 -7.57
N VAL A 118 3.80 12.20 -6.95
CA VAL A 118 4.04 11.94 -5.51
C VAL A 118 5.51 11.59 -5.27
N VAL A 119 6.10 10.84 -6.20
CA VAL A 119 7.52 10.49 -6.28
C VAL A 119 8.02 10.75 -7.69
N SER A 120 9.33 10.93 -7.85
CA SER A 120 9.98 10.96 -9.14
C SER A 120 10.65 9.63 -9.47
N LEU A 121 10.81 9.34 -10.77
CA LEU A 121 11.53 8.15 -11.21
C LEU A 121 12.99 8.16 -10.71
N GLY A 122 13.63 9.34 -10.65
CA GLY A 122 14.99 9.48 -10.14
C GLY A 122 15.16 9.02 -8.69
N GLU A 123 14.21 9.36 -7.81
CA GLU A 123 14.20 8.89 -6.42
C GLU A 123 14.05 7.36 -6.35
N VAL A 124 13.13 6.83 -7.14
CA VAL A 124 12.77 5.40 -7.17
C VAL A 124 13.91 4.53 -7.69
N LEU A 125 14.67 4.98 -8.69
CA LEU A 125 15.74 4.19 -9.29
C LEU A 125 16.86 3.82 -8.31
N SER A 126 17.04 4.58 -7.22
CA SER A 126 17.97 4.23 -6.14
C SER A 126 17.61 2.92 -5.42
N TYR A 127 16.36 2.48 -5.51
CA TYR A 127 15.85 1.24 -4.92
C TYR A 127 15.84 0.05 -5.90
N SER A 128 16.25 0.26 -7.15
CA SER A 128 16.26 -0.81 -8.18
C SER A 128 17.02 -2.09 -7.79
N PRO A 129 18.10 -2.07 -6.97
CA PRO A 129 18.73 -3.33 -6.52
C PRO A 129 17.76 -4.26 -5.78
N PHE A 130 16.83 -3.71 -4.99
CA PHE A 130 15.85 -4.49 -4.23
C PHE A 130 14.75 -5.10 -5.11
N LEU A 131 14.47 -4.48 -6.26
CA LEU A 131 13.65 -5.08 -7.31
C LEU A 131 14.41 -6.24 -7.98
N CYS A 132 15.69 -6.03 -8.29
CA CYS A 132 16.53 -7.03 -8.94
C CYS A 132 16.72 -8.30 -8.09
N GLU A 133 16.71 -8.20 -6.76
CA GLU A 133 16.68 -9.36 -5.86
C GLU A 133 15.49 -10.30 -6.09
N LEU A 134 14.39 -9.80 -6.68
CA LEU A 134 13.19 -10.57 -6.96
C LEU A 134 13.24 -11.30 -8.31
N ILE A 135 14.24 -11.07 -9.16
CA ILE A 135 14.28 -11.63 -10.53
C ILE A 135 14.29 -13.16 -10.56
N ASN A 136 14.90 -13.79 -9.54
CA ASN A 136 15.01 -15.25 -9.40
C ASN A 136 13.99 -15.80 -8.38
N SER A 137 12.86 -15.11 -8.20
CA SER A 137 11.79 -15.51 -7.29
C SER A 137 10.50 -15.82 -8.05
N GLU A 138 9.45 -16.20 -7.32
CA GLU A 138 8.10 -16.38 -7.84
C GLU A 138 7.51 -15.10 -8.50
N PHE A 139 8.15 -13.93 -8.32
CA PHE A 139 7.76 -12.65 -8.92
C PHE A 139 8.51 -12.31 -10.21
N HIS A 140 9.27 -13.24 -10.81
CA HIS A 140 10.07 -13.01 -12.02
C HIS A 140 9.30 -12.26 -13.13
N GLU A 141 8.11 -12.74 -13.53
CA GLU A 141 7.30 -12.12 -14.59
C GLU A 141 6.93 -10.67 -14.26
N VAL A 142 6.49 -10.44 -13.01
CA VAL A 142 6.17 -9.11 -12.50
C VAL A 142 7.38 -8.18 -12.54
N VAL A 143 8.56 -8.68 -12.17
CA VAL A 143 9.81 -7.91 -12.19
C VAL A 143 10.20 -7.53 -13.60
N GLU A 144 10.08 -8.45 -14.56
CA GLU A 144 10.37 -8.16 -15.97
C GLU A 144 9.45 -7.08 -16.54
N GLU A 145 8.15 -7.13 -16.24
CA GLU A 145 7.20 -6.10 -16.65
C GLU A 145 7.57 -4.72 -16.09
N VAL A 146 7.88 -4.63 -14.79
CA VAL A 146 8.34 -3.39 -14.14
C VAL A 146 9.64 -2.89 -14.76
N MET A 147 10.59 -3.78 -15.02
CA MET A 147 11.86 -3.43 -15.64
C MET A 147 11.68 -2.86 -17.04
N GLN A 148 10.80 -3.47 -17.84
CA GLN A 148 10.47 -2.98 -19.18
C GLN A 148 9.77 -1.62 -19.12
N GLU A 149 8.77 -1.48 -18.25
CA GLU A 149 7.97 -0.25 -18.12
C GLU A 149 8.84 0.95 -17.70
N PHE A 150 9.72 0.76 -16.71
CA PHE A 150 10.55 1.84 -16.16
C PHE A 150 11.98 1.86 -16.70
N LYS A 151 12.29 1.01 -17.69
CA LYS A 151 13.63 0.86 -18.31
C LYS A 151 14.72 0.61 -17.27
N ILE A 152 14.43 -0.22 -16.28
CA ILE A 152 15.37 -0.62 -15.23
C ILE A 152 16.20 -1.80 -15.73
N THR A 153 17.52 -1.71 -15.56
CA THR A 153 18.44 -2.81 -15.86
C THR A 153 19.04 -3.36 -14.58
N CYS A 154 18.84 -4.65 -14.34
CA CYS A 154 19.54 -5.37 -13.28
C CYS A 154 20.93 -5.73 -13.77
N LYS A 155 21.96 -5.14 -13.16
CA LYS A 155 23.33 -5.64 -13.34
C LYS A 155 23.41 -6.94 -12.55
N PHE A 156 23.58 -8.05 -13.26
CA PHE A 156 23.88 -9.33 -12.61
C PHE A 156 25.08 -9.13 -11.68
N ILE A 157 24.91 -9.43 -10.39
CA ILE A 157 26.00 -9.52 -9.41
C ILE A 157 26.62 -10.90 -9.54
#